data_AF-A0A257A1R6-F1
#
_entry.id   AF-A0A257A1R6-F1
#
_cell.length_a   1.000
_cell.length_b   1.000
_cell.length_c   1.000
_cell.angle_alpha   90.00
_cell.angle_beta   90.00
_cell.angle_gamma   90.00
#
_symmetry.space_group_name_H-M   'P 1'
#
loop_
_entity.id
_entity.type
_entity.pdbx_description
1 polymer ?
#
loop_
_entity_poly.entity_id
_entity_poly.type
_entity_poly.pdbx_seq_one_letter_code
_entity_poly.pdbx_strand_id
1 'polypeptide(L)'
;MKDAIYALMDFSPKYAKEKITDTLNEMENIGGFDDLRLRKSGPFLFGEVKIFVKKGIDVSKAHEIAGKIEEKIKEEVKEVDFFTIHIEPYKERYAKAAIPIDDNKVSEHFGRAEKFLVFKVDREEGKIVEKREIKNPYKEKKMRAGLSCAKFLISEGIDALITKEIGEIAFHMLGDEGVEIYMAMEGIDECIDKFIKEKLKQLCRALKQAGVFHVS
;
A
#
# COMPACT_ATOMS: atom_id res chain seq x y z
N MET A 1 30.18 26.47 -33.24
CA MET A 1 30.69 26.46 -31.85
C MET A 1 29.65 26.92 -30.81
N LYS A 2 28.46 27.39 -31.19
CA LYS A 2 27.36 27.66 -30.24
C LYS A 2 26.53 26.39 -29.91
N ASP A 3 26.52 25.39 -30.79
CA ASP A 3 25.70 24.17 -30.61
C ASP A 3 26.25 23.19 -29.56
N ALA A 4 27.56 23.21 -29.30
CA ALA A 4 28.18 22.35 -28.28
C ALA A 4 27.94 22.83 -26.84
N ILE A 5 27.59 24.11 -26.65
CA ILE A 5 27.26 24.68 -25.33
C ILE A 5 25.79 24.38 -24.97
N TYR A 6 24.91 24.18 -25.95
CA TYR A 6 23.52 23.77 -25.70
C TYR A 6 23.36 22.31 -25.27
N ALA A 7 24.32 21.44 -25.60
CA ALA A 7 24.32 20.03 -25.17
C ALA A 7 24.55 19.86 -23.64
N LEU A 8 24.96 20.92 -22.95
CA LEU A 8 25.21 20.97 -21.50
C LEU A 8 24.23 21.87 -20.75
N MET A 9 23.23 22.45 -21.43
CA MET A 9 22.13 23.13 -20.76
C MET A 9 20.98 22.14 -20.61
N ASP A 10 20.69 21.75 -19.36
CA ASP A 10 19.40 21.16 -18.97
C ASP A 10 18.28 22.18 -19.22
N PHE A 11 18.00 22.48 -20.49
CA PHE A 11 16.89 23.33 -20.88
C PHE A 11 15.62 22.49 -20.87
N SER A 12 15.07 22.32 -19.68
CA SER A 12 13.70 21.84 -19.48
C SER A 12 12.74 22.99 -19.81
N PRO A 13 11.87 22.86 -20.83
CA PRO A 13 10.85 23.87 -21.08
C PRO A 13 9.93 23.96 -19.86
N LYS A 14 9.83 25.14 -19.22
CA LYS A 14 8.97 25.34 -18.04
C LYS A 14 7.54 24.86 -18.27
N TYR A 15 7.00 25.15 -19.45
CA TYR A 15 5.66 24.73 -19.86
C TYR A 15 5.49 23.20 -19.83
N ALA A 16 6.52 22.44 -20.26
CA ALA A 16 6.47 20.98 -20.33
C ALA A 16 6.52 20.41 -18.91
N LYS A 17 7.37 20.98 -18.04
CA LYS A 17 7.43 20.60 -16.64
C LYS A 17 6.10 20.83 -15.93
N GLU A 18 5.48 21.99 -16.12
CA GLU A 18 4.17 22.33 -15.55
C GLU A 18 3.09 21.34 -16.03
N LYS A 19 2.94 21.15 -17.34
CA LYS A 19 1.96 20.19 -17.89
C LYS A 19 2.14 18.76 -17.37
N ILE A 20 3.38 18.28 -17.28
CA ILE A 20 3.67 16.94 -16.79
C ILE A 20 3.36 16.84 -15.29
N THR A 21 3.67 17.88 -14.52
CA THR A 21 3.34 17.97 -13.09
C THR A 21 1.82 17.91 -12.88
N ASP A 22 1.05 18.69 -13.64
CA ASP A 22 -0.41 18.70 -13.58
C ASP A 22 -0.99 17.33 -13.97
N THR A 23 -0.47 16.74 -15.05
CA THR A 23 -0.85 15.40 -15.51
C THR A 23 -0.66 14.37 -14.40
N LEU A 24 0.50 14.38 -13.71
CA LEU A 24 0.80 13.45 -12.62
C LEU A 24 -0.10 13.70 -11.40
N ASN A 25 -0.36 14.96 -11.04
CA ASN A 25 -1.25 15.30 -9.92
C ASN A 25 -2.71 14.85 -10.13
N GLU A 26 -3.17 14.78 -11.38
CA GLU A 26 -4.51 14.31 -11.73
C GLU A 26 -4.65 12.78 -11.76
N MET A 27 -3.56 12.02 -11.67
CA MET A 27 -3.62 10.57 -11.79
C MET A 27 -4.12 9.91 -10.51
N GLU A 28 -5.30 9.29 -10.61
CA GLU A 28 -5.77 8.37 -9.59
C GLU A 28 -4.82 7.16 -9.49
N ASN A 29 -4.56 6.68 -8.27
CA ASN A 29 -3.73 5.51 -7.95
C ASN A 29 -2.20 5.71 -7.91
N ILE A 30 -1.71 6.95 -7.95
CA ILE A 30 -0.35 7.28 -7.47
C ILE A 30 -0.43 8.02 -6.13
N GLY A 31 0.41 7.64 -5.17
CA GLY A 31 0.55 8.33 -3.88
C GLY A 31 1.41 9.60 -3.94
N GLY A 32 1.93 9.92 -5.13
CA GLY A 32 2.80 11.06 -5.39
C GLY A 32 3.84 10.74 -6.45
N PHE A 33 4.73 11.71 -6.70
CA PHE A 33 5.89 11.54 -7.56
C PHE A 33 7.06 12.38 -7.07
N ASP A 34 8.27 12.03 -7.50
CA ASP A 34 9.51 12.76 -7.20
C ASP A 34 10.51 12.66 -8.36
N ASP A 35 11.60 13.41 -8.27
CA ASP A 35 12.73 13.35 -9.20
C ASP A 35 12.34 13.52 -10.68
N LEU A 36 11.33 14.34 -10.97
CA LEU A 36 10.95 14.68 -12.35
C LEU A 36 12.07 15.44 -13.04
N ARG A 37 12.69 14.79 -14.03
CA ARG A 37 13.77 15.35 -14.85
C ARG A 37 13.36 15.35 -16.30
N LEU A 38 13.69 16.43 -16.99
CA LEU A 38 13.42 16.61 -18.40
C LEU A 38 14.69 17.11 -19.08
N ARG A 39 15.03 16.50 -20.22
CA ARG A 39 16.17 16.87 -21.04
C ARG A 39 15.71 17.09 -22.48
N LYS A 40 16.11 18.22 -23.07
CA LYS A 40 15.87 18.51 -24.48
C LYS A 40 17.08 18.09 -25.33
N SER A 41 16.83 17.34 -26.39
CA SER A 41 17.84 17.01 -27.42
C SER A 41 17.26 17.27 -28.80
N GLY A 42 17.65 18.39 -29.41
CA GLY A 42 17.08 18.83 -30.68
C GLY A 42 15.57 19.13 -30.57
N PRO A 43 14.71 18.60 -31.46
CA PRO A 43 13.27 18.80 -31.38
C PRO A 43 12.58 17.91 -30.33
N PHE A 44 13.32 16.99 -29.71
CA PHE A 44 12.77 15.97 -28.82
C PHE A 44 13.03 16.31 -27.35
N LEU A 45 12.08 15.94 -26.50
CA LEU A 45 12.14 16.00 -25.06
C LEU A 45 12.16 14.56 -24.50
N PHE A 46 13.08 14.32 -23.58
CA PHE A 46 13.24 13.07 -22.86
C PHE A 46 12.93 13.33 -21.40
N GLY A 47 12.17 12.46 -20.76
CA GLY A 47 11.81 12.61 -19.35
C GLY A 47 12.01 11.34 -18.54
N GLU A 48 12.26 11.53 -17.26
CA GLU A 48 12.15 10.47 -16.26
C GLU A 48 11.46 11.00 -15.01
N VAL A 49 10.70 10.15 -14.33
CA VAL A 49 10.06 10.46 -13.06
C VAL A 49 10.01 9.23 -12.17
N LYS A 50 10.08 9.43 -10.86
CA LYS A 50 9.72 8.42 -9.87
C LYS A 50 8.27 8.60 -9.46
N ILE A 51 7.46 7.56 -9.58
CA ILE A 51 6.09 7.57 -9.05
C ILE A 51 5.99 6.64 -7.86
N PHE A 52 5.11 7.01 -6.95
CA PHE A 52 4.84 6.27 -5.74
C PHE A 52 3.53 5.50 -5.90
N VAL A 53 3.58 4.17 -5.75
CA VAL A 53 2.38 3.30 -5.81
C VAL A 53 2.17 2.56 -4.49
N LYS A 54 0.93 2.11 -4.23
CA LYS A 54 0.61 1.38 -2.99
C LYS A 54 1.46 0.11 -2.90
N LYS A 55 1.98 -0.19 -1.71
CA LYS A 55 2.70 -1.45 -1.45
C LYS A 55 1.77 -2.65 -1.72
N GLY A 56 2.29 -3.67 -2.42
CA GLY A 56 1.53 -4.88 -2.76
C GLY A 56 0.71 -4.79 -4.05
N ILE A 57 0.85 -3.71 -4.83
CA ILE A 57 0.26 -3.65 -6.17
C ILE A 57 0.82 -4.76 -7.07
N ASP A 58 -0.05 -5.41 -7.85
CA ASP A 58 0.35 -6.39 -8.84
C ASP A 58 1.24 -5.76 -9.93
N VAL A 59 2.23 -6.51 -10.42
CA VAL A 59 3.17 -6.03 -11.44
C VAL A 59 2.44 -5.61 -12.72
N SER A 60 1.39 -6.33 -13.11
CA SER A 60 0.58 -5.99 -14.29
C SER A 60 -0.15 -4.65 -14.08
N LYS A 61 -0.76 -4.46 -12.90
CA LYS A 61 -1.39 -3.16 -12.54
C LYS A 61 -0.38 -2.01 -12.51
N ALA A 62 0.83 -2.26 -12.01
CA ALA A 62 1.89 -1.26 -12.00
C ALA A 62 2.31 -0.86 -13.43
N HIS A 63 2.41 -1.84 -14.34
CA HIS A 63 2.64 -1.58 -15.77
C HIS A 63 1.48 -0.81 -16.42
N GLU A 64 0.23 -1.15 -16.10
CA GLU A 64 -0.93 -0.40 -16.60
C GLU A 64 -0.91 1.07 -16.16
N ILE A 65 -0.56 1.34 -14.89
CA ILE A 65 -0.43 2.72 -14.38
C ILE A 65 0.67 3.45 -15.13
N ALA A 66 1.86 2.85 -15.26
CA ALA A 66 2.96 3.47 -15.98
C ALA A 66 2.61 3.76 -17.45
N GLY A 67 1.99 2.79 -18.15
CA GLY A 67 1.57 2.97 -19.54
C GLY A 67 0.60 4.14 -19.71
N LYS A 68 -0.42 4.24 -18.84
CA LYS A 68 -1.39 5.34 -18.87
C LYS A 68 -0.74 6.71 -18.64
N ILE A 69 0.20 6.80 -17.71
CA ILE A 69 0.95 8.04 -17.44
C ILE A 69 1.78 8.43 -18.66
N GLU A 70 2.52 7.48 -19.24
CA GLU A 70 3.36 7.73 -20.42
C GLU A 70 2.52 8.22 -21.60
N GLU A 71 1.38 7.57 -21.87
CA GLU A 71 0.45 7.95 -22.94
C GLU A 71 -0.09 9.37 -22.73
N LYS A 72 -0.64 9.67 -21.54
CA LYS A 72 -1.21 10.99 -21.22
C LYS A 72 -0.16 12.11 -21.32
N ILE A 73 1.08 11.85 -20.89
CA ILE A 73 2.18 12.82 -21.03
C ILE A 73 2.51 13.09 -22.50
N LYS A 74 2.59 12.05 -23.34
CA LYS A 74 2.83 12.20 -24.78
C LYS A 74 1.67 12.87 -25.50
N GLU A 75 0.45 12.75 -24.99
CA GLU A 75 -0.71 13.49 -25.50
C GLU A 75 -0.61 14.98 -25.21
N GLU A 76 -0.29 15.35 -23.96
CA GLU A 76 -0.24 16.73 -23.49
C GLU A 76 1.00 17.50 -23.95
N VAL A 77 2.13 16.80 -24.10
CA VAL A 77 3.43 17.36 -24.49
C VAL A 77 3.99 16.59 -25.67
N LYS A 78 3.59 17.00 -26.88
CA LYS A 78 3.98 16.34 -28.15
C LYS A 78 5.49 16.31 -28.43
N GLU A 79 6.27 17.16 -27.78
CA GLU A 79 7.74 17.14 -27.86
C GLU A 79 8.35 15.94 -27.11
N VAL A 80 7.61 15.28 -26.20
CA VAL A 80 8.09 14.10 -25.47
C VAL A 80 8.18 12.90 -26.40
N ASP A 81 9.40 12.45 -26.68
CA ASP A 81 9.67 11.25 -27.47
C ASP A 81 9.70 10.01 -26.57
N PHE A 82 10.40 10.11 -25.44
CA PHE A 82 10.57 9.03 -24.47
C PHE A 82 10.40 9.53 -23.04
N PHE A 83 9.62 8.80 -22.24
CA PHE A 83 9.36 9.14 -20.84
C PHE A 83 9.45 7.89 -19.96
N THR A 84 10.47 7.84 -19.09
CA THR A 84 10.73 6.68 -18.21
C THR A 84 10.03 6.86 -16.88
N ILE A 85 9.33 5.83 -16.43
CA ILE A 85 8.64 5.82 -15.14
C ILE A 85 9.30 4.80 -14.22
N HIS A 86 9.88 5.29 -13.14
CA HIS A 86 10.41 4.48 -12.05
C HIS A 86 9.33 4.30 -11.00
N ILE A 87 8.88 3.06 -10.79
CA ILE A 87 7.85 2.75 -9.80
C ILE A 87 8.51 2.41 -8.47
N GLU A 88 8.20 3.19 -7.44
CA GLU A 88 8.60 2.92 -6.05
C GLU A 88 7.36 2.70 -5.16
N PRO A 89 7.39 1.76 -4.22
CA PRO A 89 6.31 1.64 -3.24
C PRO A 89 6.40 2.78 -2.21
N TYR A 90 5.32 3.53 -1.99
CA TYR A 90 5.28 4.45 -0.84
C TYR A 90 4.70 3.79 0.40
N LYS A 91 5.13 4.33 1.55
CA LYS A 91 4.47 4.10 2.84
C LYS A 91 3.50 5.24 3.06
N GLU A 92 2.22 4.94 3.20
CA GLU A 92 1.24 5.95 3.61
C GLU A 92 1.68 6.59 4.93
N ARG A 93 1.64 7.94 5.00
CA ARG A 93 1.89 8.68 6.24
C ARG A 93 1.05 8.13 7.38
N TYR A 94 -0.20 7.78 7.08
CA TYR A 94 -1.07 7.13 8.03
C TYR A 94 -1.18 5.65 7.73
N ALA A 95 -1.11 4.82 8.76
CA ALA A 95 -1.42 3.41 8.65
C ALA A 95 -2.51 3.03 9.65
N LYS A 96 -3.54 2.35 9.16
CA LYS A 96 -4.65 1.86 9.95
C LYS A 96 -4.48 0.37 10.22
N ALA A 97 -4.36 0.01 11.48
CA ALA A 97 -4.18 -1.38 11.90
C ALA A 97 -5.34 -1.86 12.77
N ALA A 98 -5.60 -3.17 12.72
CA ALA A 98 -6.56 -3.84 13.58
C ALA A 98 -5.90 -4.95 14.41
N ILE A 99 -6.30 -5.04 15.68
CA ILE A 99 -5.92 -6.12 16.61
C ILE A 99 -7.20 -6.80 17.09
N PRO A 100 -7.36 -8.12 16.91
CA PRO A 100 -8.47 -8.86 17.51
C PRO A 100 -8.24 -9.00 19.02
N ILE A 101 -9.25 -8.68 19.83
CA ILE A 101 -9.15 -8.67 21.30
C ILE A 101 -10.25 -9.50 21.94
N ASP A 102 -9.86 -10.28 22.95
CA ASP A 102 -10.73 -10.96 23.92
C ASP A 102 -10.30 -10.56 25.34
N ASP A 103 -11.22 -10.07 26.19
CA ASP A 103 -10.95 -9.72 27.60
C ASP A 103 -9.61 -9.00 27.85
N ASN A 104 -9.34 -7.93 27.08
CA ASN A 104 -8.11 -7.12 27.11
C ASN A 104 -6.80 -7.83 26.73
N LYS A 105 -6.87 -8.95 26.00
CA LYS A 105 -5.71 -9.64 25.43
C LYS A 105 -5.90 -9.83 23.92
N VAL A 106 -4.78 -9.99 23.20
CA VAL A 106 -4.84 -10.35 21.77
C VAL A 106 -5.46 -11.74 21.63
N SER A 107 -6.58 -11.79 20.92
CA SER A 107 -7.31 -13.03 20.62
C SER A 107 -6.44 -14.01 19.86
N GLU A 108 -6.55 -15.29 20.19
CA GLU A 108 -5.86 -16.35 19.44
C GLU A 108 -6.51 -16.57 18.07
N HIS A 109 -7.82 -16.41 17.97
CA HIS A 109 -8.58 -16.66 16.75
C HIS A 109 -9.30 -15.40 16.28
N PHE A 110 -8.67 -14.65 15.36
CA PHE A 110 -9.20 -13.36 14.91
C PHE A 110 -10.67 -13.43 14.42
N GLY A 111 -11.07 -14.53 13.78
CA GLY A 111 -12.44 -14.68 13.25
C GLY A 111 -13.52 -14.82 14.32
N ARG A 112 -13.15 -15.18 15.57
CA ARG A 112 -14.06 -15.34 16.71
C ARG A 112 -13.78 -14.36 17.84
N ALA A 113 -12.90 -13.39 17.61
CA ALA A 113 -12.57 -12.37 18.59
C ALA A 113 -13.81 -11.59 19.02
N GLU A 114 -13.87 -11.13 20.26
CA GLU A 114 -14.99 -10.34 20.76
C GLU A 114 -15.08 -8.98 20.06
N LYS A 115 -13.93 -8.34 19.89
CA LYS A 115 -13.81 -7.00 19.32
C LYS A 115 -12.53 -6.89 18.49
N PHE A 116 -12.49 -5.88 17.64
CA PHE A 116 -11.30 -5.41 16.97
C PHE A 116 -10.94 -4.04 17.51
N LEU A 117 -9.72 -3.89 18.01
CA LEU A 117 -9.13 -2.59 18.27
C LEU A 117 -8.54 -2.08 16.97
N VAL A 118 -9.15 -1.03 16.43
CA VAL A 118 -8.72 -0.36 15.22
C VAL A 118 -8.05 0.94 15.59
N PHE A 119 -6.84 1.15 15.12
CA PHE A 119 -6.07 2.35 15.42
C PHE A 119 -5.35 2.86 14.17
N LYS A 120 -5.24 4.18 14.07
CA LYS A 120 -4.55 4.89 12.99
C LYS A 120 -3.29 5.51 13.56
N VAL A 121 -2.16 5.22 12.96
CA VAL A 121 -0.84 5.73 13.34
C VAL A 121 -0.38 6.71 12.28
N ASP A 122 0.13 7.87 12.71
CA ASP A 122 0.98 8.73 11.90
C ASP A 122 2.42 8.22 11.98
N ARG A 123 2.95 7.71 10.86
CA ARG A 123 4.31 7.15 10.76
C ARG A 123 5.40 8.22 10.77
N GLU A 124 5.09 9.47 10.41
CA GLU A 124 6.04 10.58 10.48
C GLU A 124 6.23 11.04 11.93
N GLU A 125 5.13 11.19 12.67
CA GLU A 125 5.18 11.59 14.08
C GLU A 125 5.41 10.42 15.05
N GLY A 126 5.17 9.19 14.60
CA GLY A 126 5.23 7.99 15.44
C GLY A 126 4.13 7.93 16.51
N LYS A 127 2.94 8.48 16.25
CA LYS A 127 1.86 8.61 17.23
C LYS A 127 0.54 8.04 16.73
N ILE A 128 -0.30 7.61 17.66
CA ILE A 128 -1.67 7.18 17.36
C ILE A 128 -2.53 8.43 17.22
N VAL A 129 -3.12 8.64 16.05
CA VAL A 129 -4.03 9.75 15.76
C VAL A 129 -5.49 9.39 15.97
N GLU A 130 -5.83 8.09 15.90
CA GLU A 130 -7.18 7.60 16.14
C GLU A 130 -7.12 6.20 16.77
N LYS A 131 -8.01 5.90 17.72
CA LYS A 131 -8.15 4.57 18.35
C LYS A 131 -9.61 4.31 18.68
N ARG A 132 -10.16 3.18 18.22
CA ARG A 132 -11.55 2.77 18.48
C ARG A 132 -11.69 1.26 18.61
N GLU A 133 -12.66 0.82 19.40
CA GLU A 133 -13.04 -0.58 19.49
C GLU A 133 -14.29 -0.85 18.66
N ILE A 134 -14.28 -1.92 17.87
CA ILE A 134 -15.40 -2.33 17.04
C ILE A 134 -15.80 -3.75 17.44
N LYS A 135 -17.07 -3.97 17.80
CA LYS A 135 -17.57 -5.33 18.11
C LYS A 135 -17.53 -6.20 16.87
N ASN A 136 -17.14 -7.47 17.02
CA ASN A 136 -17.15 -8.41 15.91
C ASN A 136 -18.58 -8.93 15.64
N PRO A 137 -19.22 -8.53 14.52
CA PRO A 137 -20.58 -9.00 14.21
C PRO A 137 -20.63 -10.47 13.80
N TYR A 138 -19.48 -11.10 13.53
CA TYR A 138 -19.40 -12.48 13.02
C TYR A 138 -18.85 -13.48 14.03
N LYS A 139 -18.70 -13.09 15.31
CA LYS A 139 -18.21 -13.97 16.40
C LYS A 139 -18.95 -15.32 16.46
N GLU A 140 -20.27 -15.27 16.34
CA GLU A 140 -21.16 -16.45 16.47
C GLU A 140 -21.39 -17.20 15.15
N LYS A 141 -20.79 -16.73 14.04
CA LYS A 141 -21.01 -17.33 12.72
C LYS A 141 -20.47 -18.76 12.71
N LYS A 142 -21.34 -19.72 12.38
CA LYS A 142 -21.01 -21.16 12.40
C LYS A 142 -19.90 -21.55 11.41
N MET A 143 -19.85 -20.92 10.24
CA MET A 143 -18.90 -21.26 9.18
C MET A 143 -18.31 -20.00 8.54
N ARG A 144 -17.02 -20.05 8.19
CA ARG A 144 -16.30 -18.94 7.52
C ARG A 144 -16.37 -17.60 8.27
N ALA A 145 -16.32 -17.66 9.61
CA ALA A 145 -16.26 -16.47 10.46
C ALA A 145 -15.07 -15.58 10.10
N GLY A 146 -13.86 -16.17 9.92
CA GLY A 146 -12.66 -15.45 9.52
C GLY A 146 -12.78 -14.74 8.17
N LEU A 147 -13.38 -15.38 7.16
CA LEU A 147 -13.65 -14.74 5.85
C LEU A 147 -14.57 -13.53 6.00
N SER A 148 -15.58 -13.63 6.85
CA SER A 148 -16.54 -12.54 7.05
C SER A 148 -15.90 -11.39 7.80
N CYS A 149 -15.04 -11.69 8.79
CA CYS A 149 -14.23 -10.70 9.48
C CYS A 149 -13.23 -10.02 8.52
N ALA A 150 -12.59 -10.77 7.62
CA ALA A 150 -11.69 -10.21 6.62
C ALA A 150 -12.41 -9.16 5.75
N LYS A 151 -13.58 -9.51 5.19
CA LYS A 151 -14.39 -8.57 4.41
C LYS A 151 -14.78 -7.32 5.20
N PHE A 152 -15.14 -7.50 6.46
CA PHE A 152 -15.48 -6.40 7.34
C PHE A 152 -14.30 -5.46 7.58
N LEU A 153 -13.14 -6.01 7.87
CA LEU A 153 -11.92 -5.24 8.08
C LEU A 153 -11.48 -4.51 6.80
N ILE A 154 -11.61 -5.15 5.63
CA ILE A 154 -11.39 -4.50 4.33
C ILE A 154 -12.35 -3.32 4.14
N SER A 155 -13.64 -3.49 4.46
CA SER A 155 -14.63 -2.39 4.37
C SER A 155 -14.36 -1.25 5.37
N GLU A 156 -13.70 -1.56 6.49
CA GLU A 156 -13.21 -0.55 7.43
C GLU A 156 -11.94 0.16 6.93
N GLY A 157 -11.34 -0.28 5.82
CA GLY A 157 -10.15 0.30 5.21
C GLY A 157 -8.91 0.13 6.07
N ILE A 158 -8.69 -1.07 6.64
CA ILE A 158 -7.45 -1.35 7.37
C ILE A 158 -6.31 -1.62 6.38
N ASP A 159 -5.11 -1.19 6.74
CA ASP A 159 -3.87 -1.47 6.01
C ASP A 159 -3.10 -2.64 6.63
N ALA A 160 -3.38 -2.94 7.91
CA ALA A 160 -2.70 -4.01 8.62
C ALA A 160 -3.60 -4.78 9.61
N LEU A 161 -3.42 -6.09 9.69
CA LEU A 161 -4.00 -6.95 10.72
C LEU A 161 -2.89 -7.55 11.58
N ILE A 162 -2.91 -7.29 12.89
CA ILE A 162 -1.96 -7.85 13.85
C ILE A 162 -2.68 -8.96 14.61
N THR A 163 -2.33 -10.22 14.36
CA THR A 163 -3.03 -11.39 14.93
C THR A 163 -2.06 -12.50 15.29
N LYS A 164 -2.44 -13.35 16.25
CA LYS A 164 -1.70 -14.58 16.58
C LYS A 164 -1.90 -15.66 15.52
N GLU A 165 -3.14 -15.83 15.07
CA GLU A 165 -3.51 -16.86 14.12
C GLU A 165 -4.44 -16.30 13.04
N ILE A 166 -4.28 -16.82 11.82
CA ILE A 166 -5.14 -16.53 10.68
C ILE A 166 -5.28 -17.78 9.82
N GLY A 167 -6.51 -18.02 9.34
CA GLY A 167 -6.80 -19.09 8.39
C GLY A 167 -6.46 -18.69 6.95
N GLU A 168 -6.08 -19.67 6.14
CA GLU A 168 -5.64 -19.52 4.75
C GLU A 168 -6.54 -18.64 3.87
N ILE A 169 -7.84 -18.89 3.87
CA ILE A 169 -8.79 -18.13 3.04
C ILE A 169 -8.78 -16.63 3.40
N ALA A 170 -8.72 -16.31 4.70
CA ALA A 170 -8.71 -14.92 5.14
C ALA A 170 -7.35 -14.26 4.89
N PHE A 171 -6.26 -15.02 4.99
CA PHE A 171 -4.91 -14.55 4.70
C PHE A 171 -4.81 -14.11 3.23
N HIS A 172 -5.24 -14.94 2.29
CA HIS A 172 -5.24 -14.60 0.87
C HIS A 172 -6.13 -13.39 0.57
N MET A 173 -7.37 -13.39 1.05
CA MET A 173 -8.29 -12.27 0.80
C MET A 173 -7.76 -10.93 1.32
N LEU A 174 -7.17 -10.90 2.51
CA LEU A 174 -6.58 -9.68 3.05
C LEU A 174 -5.34 -9.26 2.24
N GLY A 175 -4.48 -10.21 1.88
CA GLY A 175 -3.30 -9.96 1.05
C GLY A 175 -3.64 -9.42 -0.34
N ASP A 176 -4.66 -9.97 -1.00
CA ASP A 176 -5.11 -9.55 -2.34
C ASP A 176 -5.63 -8.09 -2.36
N GLU A 177 -6.19 -7.63 -1.23
CA GLU A 177 -6.65 -6.25 -1.03
C GLU A 177 -5.52 -5.33 -0.50
N GLY A 178 -4.30 -5.83 -0.38
CA GLY A 178 -3.14 -5.08 0.07
C GLY A 178 -3.06 -4.85 1.58
N VAL A 179 -3.77 -5.66 2.38
CA VAL A 179 -3.69 -5.62 3.85
C VAL A 179 -2.51 -6.46 4.33
N GLU A 180 -1.60 -5.83 5.06
CA GLU A 180 -0.41 -6.50 5.63
C GLU A 180 -0.77 -7.26 6.91
N ILE A 181 -0.30 -8.49 7.03
CA ILE A 181 -0.63 -9.33 8.18
C ILE A 181 0.61 -9.50 9.05
N TYR A 182 0.51 -9.18 10.34
CA TYR A 182 1.59 -9.24 11.29
C TYR A 182 1.30 -10.23 12.42
N MET A 183 2.35 -10.90 12.90
CA MET A 183 2.26 -11.81 14.02
C MET A 183 2.26 -11.05 15.35
N ALA A 184 1.20 -11.22 16.13
CA ALA A 184 1.14 -10.74 17.51
C ALA A 184 1.93 -11.69 18.41
N MET A 185 3.10 -11.24 18.90
CA MET A 185 3.94 -12.06 19.80
C MET A 185 3.67 -11.79 21.28
N GLU A 186 3.12 -10.63 21.63
CA GLU A 186 3.05 -10.17 23.02
C GLU A 186 1.72 -9.42 23.32
N GLY A 187 1.72 -8.52 24.31
CA GLY A 187 0.54 -7.74 24.71
C GLY A 187 0.07 -6.74 23.65
N ILE A 188 -1.12 -6.17 23.85
CA ILE A 188 -1.73 -5.21 22.92
C ILE A 188 -0.84 -3.97 22.76
N ASP A 189 -0.39 -3.38 23.87
CA ASP A 189 0.42 -2.16 23.85
C ASP A 189 1.79 -2.37 23.19
N GLU A 190 2.43 -3.52 23.42
CA GLU A 190 3.68 -3.90 22.77
C GLU A 190 3.50 -4.13 21.27
N CYS A 191 2.37 -4.73 20.86
CA CYS A 191 2.04 -4.87 19.44
C CYS A 191 1.90 -3.50 18.77
N ILE A 192 1.25 -2.55 19.44
CA ILE A 192 1.10 -1.18 18.93
C ILE A 192 2.48 -0.48 18.82
N ASP A 193 3.30 -0.55 19.87
CA ASP A 193 4.64 0.07 19.88
C ASP A 193 5.55 -0.54 18.80
N LYS A 194 5.54 -1.87 18.65
CA LYS A 194 6.29 -2.56 17.58
C LYS A 194 5.75 -2.25 16.19
N PHE A 195 4.46 -2.01 16.04
CA PHE A 195 3.87 -1.58 14.77
C PHE A 195 4.35 -0.17 14.40
N ILE A 196 4.32 0.77 15.35
CA ILE A 196 4.84 2.14 15.16
C ILE A 196 6.33 2.11 14.78
N LYS A 197 7.12 1.23 15.42
CA LYS A 197 8.57 1.07 15.16
C LYS A 197 8.90 0.20 13.96
N GLU A 198 7.90 -0.31 13.22
CA GLU A 198 8.05 -1.25 12.10
C GLU A 198 8.87 -2.52 12.43
N LYS A 199 8.81 -2.98 13.68
CA LYS A 199 9.54 -4.18 14.17
C LYS A 199 8.68 -5.44 14.24
N LEU A 200 7.42 -5.38 13.82
CA LEU A 200 6.55 -6.54 13.80
C LEU A 200 6.92 -7.50 12.66
N LYS A 201 6.89 -8.80 12.98
CA LYS A 201 7.14 -9.85 11.99
C LYS A 201 5.92 -9.99 11.08
N GLN A 202 6.08 -9.63 9.81
CA GLN A 202 5.07 -9.86 8.79
C GLN A 202 4.92 -11.36 8.51
N LEU A 203 3.68 -11.81 8.36
CA LEU A 203 3.33 -13.16 7.94
C LEU A 203 3.31 -13.22 6.41
N CYS A 204 4.18 -14.04 5.83
CA CYS A 204 4.18 -14.32 4.38
C CYS A 204 3.31 -15.54 4.00
N ARG A 205 2.72 -16.23 5.00
CA ARG A 205 1.81 -17.37 4.80
C ARG A 205 0.86 -17.50 5.99
N ALA A 206 -0.30 -18.12 5.77
CA ALA A 206 -1.23 -18.46 6.84
C ALA A 206 -0.62 -19.49 7.80
N LEU A 207 -0.96 -19.37 9.09
CA LEU A 207 -0.48 -20.29 10.13
C LEU A 207 -1.38 -21.52 10.31
N LYS A 208 -2.62 -21.50 9.79
CA LYS A 208 -3.49 -22.67 9.66
C LYS A 208 -3.58 -23.11 8.20
N GLN A 209 -3.11 -24.32 7.91
CA GLN A 209 -3.45 -25.04 6.68
C GLN A 209 -4.90 -25.54 6.78
N ALA A 210 -5.70 -25.36 5.74
CA ALA A 210 -6.93 -26.13 5.60
C ALA A 210 -6.59 -27.63 5.60
N GLY A 211 -7.36 -28.43 6.35
CA GLY A 211 -6.99 -29.79 6.74
C GLY A 211 -6.52 -30.69 5.60
N VAL A 212 -5.40 -31.37 5.84
CA VAL A 212 -5.05 -32.61 5.15
C VAL A 212 -6.13 -33.64 5.53
N PHE A 213 -7.13 -33.82 4.67
CA PHE A 213 -7.90 -35.05 4.68
C PHE A 213 -6.94 -36.17 4.27
N HIS A 214 -6.39 -36.89 5.24
CA HIS A 214 -5.93 -38.25 5.00
C HIS A 214 -7.17 -39.07 4.66
N VAL A 215 -7.39 -39.32 3.37
CA VAL A 215 -8.25 -40.42 2.95
C VAL A 215 -7.36 -41.66 2.99
N SER A 216 -7.68 -42.54 3.95
CA SER A 216 -7.11 -43.90 4.03
C SER A 216 -7.60 -44.75 2.86
#